data_AF-A0A2V6ESI4-F1
#
_entry.id   AF-A0A2V6ESI4-F1
#
_cell.length_a   1.000
_cell.length_b   1.000
_cell.length_c   1.000
_cell.angle_alpha   90.00
_cell.angle_beta   90.00
_cell.angle_gamma   90.00
#
_symmetry.space_group_name_H-M   'P 1'
#
loop_
_entity.id
_entity.type
_entity.pdbx_description
1 polymer ?
#
loop_
_entity_poly.entity_id
_entity_poly.type
_entity_poly.pdbx_seq_one_letter_code
_entity_poly.pdbx_strand_id
1 'polypeptide(L)'
;MATASLLVICSAAARAQALAPSTLHFTSSEPETKYEPVQVITKERTQAITKEKTSERKLPVAHYRYVTPAGKRESAPVITQYYPKRIVYPVAKVDRHIDRKLMQAATIAQERAHAHSRSMCWHYVKEALLASGVIDSRPKSEFAKDAAQDLVSNYGFKKLSVKDPFAAPLGSVLVYGANRTAGHVEIRTRDGFVSDFRSRTPSPRPLLGVYAKL
;
A
#
# COMPACT_ATOMS: atom_id res chain seq x y z
N MET A 1 49.81 21.73 35.37
CA MET A 1 49.13 20.59 36.01
C MET A 1 48.71 19.63 34.91
N ALA A 2 49.23 18.40 34.96
CA ALA A 2 49.06 17.39 33.92
C ALA A 2 47.75 16.61 34.14
N THR A 3 46.94 16.46 33.09
CA THR A 3 45.82 15.51 33.08
C THR A 3 45.99 14.58 31.89
N ALA A 4 46.50 13.39 32.17
CA ALA A 4 46.43 12.25 31.29
C ALA A 4 45.04 11.60 31.42
N SER A 5 44.43 11.23 30.29
CA SER A 5 43.32 10.27 30.27
C SER A 5 43.57 9.25 29.17
N LEU A 6 43.64 8.00 29.61
CA LEU A 6 43.97 6.80 28.85
C LEU A 6 42.67 6.11 28.37
N LEU A 7 42.73 5.62 27.12
CA LEU A 7 42.19 4.35 26.59
C LEU A 7 40.76 3.89 26.93
N VAL A 8 39.97 3.58 25.88
CA VAL A 8 39.48 2.20 25.63
C VAL A 8 39.29 1.99 24.12
N ILE A 9 39.92 0.93 23.61
CA ILE A 9 39.75 0.34 22.28
C ILE A 9 38.69 -0.75 22.41
N CYS A 10 37.66 -0.77 21.57
CA CYS A 10 36.80 -1.95 21.39
C CYS A 10 36.78 -2.38 19.93
N SER A 11 37.54 -3.43 19.65
CA SER A 11 37.48 -4.24 18.43
C SER A 11 36.30 -5.20 18.51
N ALA A 12 35.52 -5.33 17.42
CA ALA A 12 34.64 -6.46 17.22
C ALA A 12 34.82 -6.99 15.79
N ALA A 13 35.63 -8.04 15.68
CA ALA A 13 35.65 -8.93 14.54
C ALA A 13 34.92 -10.22 14.94
N ALA A 14 33.92 -10.64 14.18
CA ALA A 14 33.50 -12.04 14.16
C ALA A 14 32.96 -12.39 12.78
N ARG A 15 33.53 -13.48 12.27
CA ARG A 15 33.41 -14.07 10.93
C ARG A 15 32.10 -14.83 10.73
N ALA A 16 31.80 -15.02 9.45
CA ALA A 16 30.76 -15.86 8.89
C ALA A 16 30.76 -17.34 9.35
N GLN A 17 29.62 -18.01 9.21
CA GLN A 17 29.54 -19.32 8.53
C GLN A 17 28.08 -19.67 8.16
N ALA A 18 27.95 -20.23 6.96
CA ALA A 18 26.75 -20.76 6.34
C ALA A 18 26.31 -22.08 6.98
N LEU A 19 25.04 -22.45 6.81
CA LEU A 19 24.57 -23.84 6.64
C LEU A 19 23.07 -23.84 6.30
N ALA A 20 22.76 -24.29 5.07
CA ALA A 20 21.43 -24.70 4.66
C ALA A 20 21.19 -26.17 5.03
N PRO A 21 19.92 -26.60 5.11
CA PRO A 21 19.60 -27.97 4.68
C PRO A 21 18.43 -28.02 3.68
N SER A 22 18.73 -28.70 2.57
CA SER A 22 18.02 -29.84 1.99
C SER A 22 16.51 -29.77 1.75
N THR A 23 16.19 -29.57 0.47
CA THR A 23 15.04 -30.15 -0.24
C THR A 23 14.84 -31.63 0.09
N LEU A 24 13.63 -31.99 0.51
CA LEU A 24 13.14 -33.37 0.52
C LEU A 24 12.03 -33.52 -0.52
N HIS A 25 12.28 -34.42 -1.48
CA HIS A 25 11.31 -34.96 -2.41
C HIS A 25 10.40 -35.98 -1.69
N PHE A 26 9.10 -35.96 -2.00
CA PHE A 26 8.21 -37.09 -1.79
C PHE A 26 7.47 -37.36 -3.11
N THR A 27 7.65 -38.56 -3.64
CA THR A 27 6.92 -39.13 -4.77
C THR A 27 6.25 -40.43 -4.32
N SER A 28 4.98 -40.60 -4.75
CA SER A 28 4.20 -41.85 -4.84
C SER A 28 3.68 -42.43 -3.50
N SER A 29 2.46 -42.97 -3.35
CA SER A 29 1.46 -43.51 -4.30
C SER A 29 0.09 -43.61 -3.60
N GLU A 30 -0.99 -43.58 -4.38
CA GLU A 30 -2.37 -43.91 -4.01
C GLU A 30 -2.59 -45.39 -3.63
N PRO A 31 -3.78 -45.75 -3.15
CA PRO A 31 -4.47 -46.89 -3.74
C PRO A 31 -5.87 -46.55 -4.26
N GLU A 32 -6.16 -47.08 -5.45
CA GLU A 32 -7.44 -47.07 -6.14
C GLU A 32 -8.58 -47.74 -5.34
N THR A 33 -9.81 -47.34 -5.65
CA THR A 33 -10.93 -48.28 -5.66
C THR A 33 -11.87 -47.98 -6.84
N LYS A 34 -11.94 -48.97 -7.73
CA LYS A 34 -12.73 -49.06 -8.97
C LYS A 34 -14.24 -49.01 -8.70
N TYR A 35 -14.98 -48.28 -9.52
CA TYR A 35 -16.31 -48.68 -10.05
C TYR A 35 -16.56 -48.00 -11.41
N GLU A 36 -16.95 -48.78 -12.41
CA GLU A 36 -17.41 -48.41 -13.75
C GLU A 36 -18.57 -49.38 -14.11
N PRO A 37 -19.40 -49.16 -15.15
CA PRO A 37 -20.12 -47.93 -15.53
C PRO A 37 -21.61 -48.23 -15.84
N VAL A 38 -22.51 -47.24 -15.79
CA VAL A 38 -23.81 -47.33 -16.50
C VAL A 38 -24.08 -46.03 -17.26
N GLN A 39 -24.28 -46.21 -18.57
CA GLN A 39 -24.54 -45.21 -19.59
C GLN A 39 -25.98 -44.73 -19.53
N VAL A 40 -26.20 -43.41 -19.56
CA VAL A 40 -27.42 -42.83 -20.12
C VAL A 40 -27.03 -41.65 -21.00
N ILE A 41 -27.43 -41.80 -22.25
CA ILE A 41 -27.20 -40.94 -23.40
C ILE A 41 -28.02 -39.65 -23.23
N THR A 42 -27.39 -38.49 -23.40
CA THR A 42 -28.07 -37.29 -23.92
C THR A 42 -27.10 -36.49 -24.78
N LYS A 43 -27.53 -36.22 -26.01
CA LYS A 43 -26.79 -35.63 -27.12
C LYS A 43 -26.60 -34.11 -27.00
N GLU A 44 -25.50 -33.66 -27.62
CA GLU A 44 -25.22 -32.32 -28.19
C GLU A 44 -25.21 -31.13 -27.21
N ARG A 45 -24.22 -30.24 -27.19
CA ARG A 45 -23.65 -29.50 -28.33
C ARG A 45 -22.38 -28.79 -27.87
N THR A 46 -21.23 -29.16 -28.43
CA THR A 46 -19.95 -28.47 -28.22
C THR A 46 -19.99 -27.12 -28.95
N GLN A 47 -20.25 -26.03 -28.22
CA GLN A 47 -19.95 -24.69 -28.72
C GLN A 47 -18.46 -24.46 -28.52
N ALA A 48 -17.70 -24.65 -29.61
CA ALA A 48 -16.34 -24.17 -29.72
C ALA A 48 -16.35 -22.65 -29.47
N ILE A 49 -15.77 -22.22 -28.35
CA ILE A 49 -15.49 -20.82 -28.07
C ILE A 49 -14.34 -20.43 -28.99
N THR A 50 -14.69 -19.94 -30.17
CA THR A 50 -13.78 -19.26 -31.08
C THR A 50 -13.11 -18.14 -30.31
N LYS A 51 -11.78 -18.19 -30.19
CA LYS A 51 -10.99 -17.06 -29.70
C LYS A 51 -11.17 -15.91 -30.69
N GLU A 52 -12.09 -15.00 -30.40
CA GLU A 52 -12.17 -13.71 -31.09
C GLU A 52 -10.90 -12.92 -30.78
N LYS A 53 -9.97 -12.94 -31.73
CA LYS A 53 -8.87 -11.99 -31.82
C LYS A 53 -9.51 -10.63 -32.09
N THR A 54 -9.80 -9.88 -31.03
CA THR A 54 -10.22 -8.48 -31.12
C THR A 54 -9.09 -7.70 -31.79
N SER A 55 -9.23 -7.47 -33.10
CA SER A 55 -8.40 -6.56 -33.87
C SER A 55 -8.70 -5.16 -33.39
N GLU A 56 -7.79 -4.59 -32.61
CA GLU A 56 -7.84 -3.19 -32.21
C GLU A 56 -7.74 -2.33 -33.49
N ARG A 57 -8.89 -1.84 -33.97
CA ARG A 57 -8.94 -0.96 -35.14
C ARG A 57 -8.26 0.36 -34.76
N LYS A 58 -6.98 0.52 -35.12
CA LYS A 58 -6.27 1.80 -35.07
C LYS A 58 -7.02 2.80 -35.94
N LEU A 59 -7.86 3.64 -35.35
CA LEU A 59 -8.47 4.77 -36.04
C LEU A 59 -7.34 5.69 -36.52
N PRO A 60 -7.39 6.20 -37.76
CA PRO A 60 -6.40 7.16 -38.23
C PRO A 60 -6.47 8.42 -37.37
N VAL A 61 -5.33 8.82 -36.80
CA VAL A 61 -5.23 10.07 -36.01
C VAL A 61 -5.50 11.23 -36.96
N ALA A 62 -6.55 12.01 -36.70
CA ALA A 62 -6.85 13.19 -37.50
C ALA A 62 -5.74 14.23 -37.34
N HIS A 63 -5.36 14.92 -38.41
CA HIS A 63 -4.32 15.96 -38.39
C HIS A 63 -4.90 17.32 -38.81
N TYR A 64 -4.61 18.36 -38.05
CA TYR A 64 -4.91 19.74 -38.39
C TYR A 64 -3.72 20.34 -39.14
N ARG A 65 -3.97 20.90 -40.33
CA ARG A 65 -2.95 21.51 -41.18
C ARG A 65 -2.98 23.04 -41.00
N TYR A 66 -1.80 23.64 -40.86
CA TYR A 66 -1.66 25.09 -40.73
C TYR A 66 -0.44 25.60 -41.51
N VAL A 67 -0.41 26.90 -41.78
CA VAL A 67 0.72 27.57 -42.44
C VAL A 67 1.40 28.46 -41.40
N THR A 68 2.71 28.32 -41.25
CA THR A 68 3.50 29.17 -40.36
C THR A 68 3.64 30.59 -40.93
N PRO A 69 3.98 31.61 -40.11
CA PRO A 69 4.24 32.96 -40.61
C PRO A 69 5.35 33.03 -41.68
N ALA A 70 6.24 32.04 -41.74
CA ALA A 70 7.27 31.88 -42.77
C ALA A 70 6.75 31.21 -44.06
N GLY A 71 5.43 30.99 -44.20
CA GLY A 71 4.79 30.40 -45.37
C GLY A 71 4.89 28.86 -45.47
N LYS A 72 5.45 28.18 -44.46
CA LYS A 72 5.66 26.73 -44.48
C LYS A 72 4.40 26.00 -44.01
N ARG A 73 3.95 24.98 -44.76
CA ARG A 73 2.83 24.10 -44.38
C ARG A 73 3.30 23.06 -43.35
N GLU A 74 2.61 23.00 -42.22
CA GLU A 74 2.86 22.03 -41.14
C GLU A 74 1.54 21.39 -40.69
N SER A 75 1.64 20.32 -39.89
CA SER A 75 0.46 19.62 -39.37
C SER A 75 0.67 19.13 -37.94
N ALA A 76 -0.34 19.30 -37.10
CA ALA A 76 -0.37 18.79 -35.74
C ALA A 76 -1.48 17.72 -35.57
N PRO A 77 -1.26 16.65 -34.79
CA PRO A 77 -2.30 15.67 -34.50
C PRO A 77 -3.44 16.30 -33.67
N VAL A 78 -4.67 16.03 -34.07
CA VAL A 78 -5.88 16.43 -33.34
C VAL A 78 -6.19 15.36 -32.30
N ILE A 79 -6.06 15.71 -31.03
CA ILE A 79 -6.43 14.85 -29.92
C ILE A 79 -7.95 14.90 -29.76
N THR A 80 -8.66 13.98 -30.39
CA THR A 80 -10.13 13.88 -30.30
C THR A 80 -10.60 13.28 -28.97
N GLN A 81 -9.71 12.57 -28.28
CA GLN A 81 -9.98 11.97 -26.97
C GLN A 81 -9.03 12.59 -25.93
N TYR A 82 -9.51 13.63 -25.26
CA TYR A 82 -8.87 14.14 -24.04
C TYR A 82 -9.08 13.10 -22.93
N TYR A 83 -7.99 12.47 -22.50
CA TYR A 83 -7.89 11.35 -21.54
C TYR A 83 -9.10 11.20 -20.58
N PRO A 84 -9.99 10.20 -20.78
CA PRO A 84 -11.16 9.99 -19.93
C PRO A 84 -10.90 9.02 -18.78
N LYS A 85 -9.64 8.77 -18.38
CA LYS A 85 -9.37 7.90 -17.22
C LYS A 85 -9.82 8.63 -15.95
N ARG A 86 -11.08 8.45 -15.58
CA ARG A 86 -11.64 8.86 -14.29
C ARG A 86 -10.73 8.29 -13.21
N ILE A 87 -10.09 9.16 -12.42
CA ILE A 87 -9.26 8.76 -11.29
C ILE A 87 -10.21 8.26 -10.20
N VAL A 88 -10.57 6.98 -10.27
CA VAL A 88 -11.38 6.32 -9.25
C VAL A 88 -10.44 5.82 -8.18
N TYR A 89 -10.54 6.41 -6.99
CA TYR A 89 -9.85 5.91 -5.81
C TYR A 89 -10.63 4.69 -5.29
N PRO A 90 -10.00 3.51 -5.18
CA PRO A 90 -10.70 2.33 -4.73
C PRO A 90 -11.14 2.50 -3.26
N VAL A 91 -12.36 2.05 -2.98
CA VAL A 91 -12.88 1.97 -1.61
C VAL A 91 -12.06 0.95 -0.84
N ALA A 92 -11.61 1.31 0.37
CA ALA A 92 -10.82 0.37 1.17
C ALA A 92 -11.66 -0.81 1.68
N LYS A 93 -10.98 -1.95 1.83
CA LYS A 93 -11.58 -3.21 2.27
C LYS A 93 -11.60 -3.29 3.79
N VAL A 94 -12.70 -3.80 4.34
CA VAL A 94 -12.78 -4.20 5.75
C VAL A 94 -12.08 -5.56 5.88
N ASP A 95 -11.02 -5.63 6.68
CA ASP A 95 -10.42 -6.91 7.08
C ASP A 95 -10.97 -7.29 8.46
N ARG A 96 -11.48 -8.52 8.58
CA ARG A 96 -12.06 -9.05 9.82
C ARG A 96 -11.01 -9.42 10.86
N HIS A 97 -9.76 -9.60 10.44
CA HIS A 97 -8.64 -9.98 11.31
C HIS A 97 -7.92 -8.79 11.94
N ILE A 98 -8.39 -7.57 11.67
CA ILE A 98 -7.82 -6.34 12.22
C ILE A 98 -8.70 -5.86 13.36
N ASP A 99 -8.06 -5.32 14.41
CA ASP A 99 -8.76 -4.73 15.54
C ASP A 99 -9.77 -3.66 15.08
N ARG A 100 -11.04 -3.86 15.43
CA ARG A 100 -12.14 -2.96 15.06
C ARG A 100 -11.93 -1.55 15.60
N LYS A 101 -11.14 -1.37 16.67
CA LYS A 101 -10.77 -0.07 17.24
C LYS A 101 -9.91 0.76 16.29
N LEU A 102 -9.24 0.16 15.30
CA LEU A 102 -8.54 0.90 14.26
C LEU A 102 -9.50 1.62 13.31
N MET A 103 -10.67 1.01 13.02
CA MET A 103 -11.72 1.71 12.27
C MET A 103 -12.31 2.86 13.08
N GLN A 104 -12.43 2.70 14.39
CA GLN A 104 -12.84 3.79 15.28
C GLN A 104 -11.78 4.90 15.30
N ALA A 105 -10.48 4.57 15.35
CA ALA A 105 -9.41 5.56 15.23
C ALA A 105 -9.48 6.33 13.92
N ALA A 106 -9.72 5.66 12.79
CA ALA A 106 -9.92 6.31 11.50
C ALA A 106 -11.09 7.30 11.53
N THR A 107 -12.21 6.90 12.15
CA THR A 107 -13.41 7.74 12.27
C THR A 107 -13.13 8.97 13.13
N ILE A 108 -12.50 8.79 14.30
CA ILE A 108 -12.12 9.88 15.21
C ILE A 108 -11.15 10.84 14.51
N ALA A 109 -10.15 10.31 13.79
CA ALA A 109 -9.23 11.13 13.01
C ALA A 109 -9.97 11.91 11.92
N GLN A 110 -10.92 11.29 11.20
CA GLN A 110 -11.75 11.98 10.22
C GLN A 110 -12.54 13.12 10.86
N GLU A 111 -13.23 12.87 11.96
CA GLU A 111 -14.03 13.88 12.67
C GLU A 111 -13.20 15.06 13.17
N ARG A 112 -11.96 14.82 13.60
CA ARG A 112 -11.04 15.86 14.10
C ARG A 112 -10.16 16.49 13.02
N ALA A 113 -10.23 16.00 11.78
CA ALA A 113 -9.38 16.46 10.69
C ALA A 113 -9.73 17.89 10.26
N HIS A 114 -8.69 18.67 9.96
CA HIS A 114 -8.81 20.02 9.43
C HIS A 114 -9.07 20.03 7.93
N ALA A 115 -9.50 21.18 7.41
CA ALA A 115 -9.67 21.39 5.96
C ALA A 115 -8.33 21.27 5.20
N HIS A 116 -7.23 21.67 5.84
CA HIS A 116 -5.88 21.64 5.28
C HIS A 116 -4.86 21.18 6.32
N SER A 117 -3.70 20.71 5.85
CA SER A 117 -2.59 20.25 6.70
C SER A 117 -2.13 21.36 7.65
N ARG A 118 -1.87 20.99 8.90
CA ARG A 118 -1.25 21.84 9.93
C ARG A 118 0.16 21.37 10.27
N SER A 119 0.75 20.50 9.46
CA SER A 119 2.05 19.87 9.70
C SER A 119 2.13 19.06 11.01
N MET A 120 0.99 18.60 11.51
CA MET A 120 0.85 17.91 12.80
C MET A 120 0.32 16.48 12.63
N CYS A 121 0.50 15.89 11.45
CA CYS A 121 0.00 14.56 11.09
C CYS A 121 0.20 13.51 12.19
N TRP A 122 1.43 13.33 12.68
CA TRP A 122 1.71 12.32 13.70
C TRP A 122 1.06 12.64 15.05
N HIS A 123 0.96 13.92 15.41
CA HIS A 123 0.29 14.33 16.64
C HIS A 123 -1.19 13.92 16.64
N TYR A 124 -1.90 14.17 15.53
CA TYR A 124 -3.33 13.84 15.37
C TYR A 124 -3.56 12.33 15.31
N VAL A 125 -2.71 11.60 14.59
CA VAL A 125 -2.82 10.13 14.53
C VAL A 125 -2.61 9.52 15.92
N LYS A 126 -1.63 9.99 16.70
CA LYS A 126 -1.42 9.55 18.09
C LYS A 126 -2.67 9.73 18.95
N GLU A 127 -3.36 10.85 18.81
CA GLU A 127 -4.59 11.14 19.57
C GLU A 127 -5.77 10.29 19.13
N ALA A 128 -5.90 10.04 17.84
CA ALA A 128 -6.97 9.18 17.32
C ALA A 128 -6.80 7.72 17.77
N LEU A 129 -5.57 7.20 17.74
CA LEU A 129 -5.26 5.86 18.23
C LEU A 129 -5.49 5.75 19.75
N LEU A 130 -5.06 6.75 20.52
CA LEU A 130 -5.28 6.77 21.97
C LEU A 130 -6.78 6.86 22.29
N ALA A 131 -7.51 7.75 21.63
CA ALA A 131 -8.93 7.96 21.87
C ALA A 131 -9.80 6.77 21.45
N SER A 132 -9.37 5.96 20.48
CA SER A 132 -10.07 4.73 20.13
C SER A 132 -9.77 3.57 21.10
N GLY A 133 -8.78 3.73 21.98
CA GLY A 133 -8.33 2.70 22.90
C GLY A 133 -7.67 1.50 22.21
N VAL A 134 -7.15 1.66 20.99
CA VAL A 134 -6.31 0.61 20.34
C VAL A 134 -4.90 0.57 20.95
N ILE A 135 -4.48 1.71 21.49
CA ILE A 135 -3.26 1.86 22.29
C ILE A 135 -3.60 2.40 23.67
N ASP A 136 -2.82 1.97 24.66
CA ASP A 136 -3.09 2.27 26.08
C ASP A 136 -2.38 3.54 26.56
N SER A 137 -1.43 4.05 25.76
CA SER A 137 -0.70 5.29 26.04
C SER A 137 -0.27 6.00 24.76
N ARG A 138 0.07 7.29 24.86
CA ARG A 138 0.49 8.09 23.70
C ARG A 138 1.91 7.69 23.25
N PRO A 139 2.13 7.38 21.95
CA PRO A 139 3.46 7.09 21.42
C PRO A 139 4.41 8.29 21.58
N LYS A 140 5.67 8.01 21.94
CA LYS A 140 6.64 9.01 22.37
C LYS A 140 7.46 9.57 21.21
N SER A 141 7.54 8.86 20.09
CA SER A 141 8.26 9.30 18.89
C SER A 141 7.81 10.70 18.43
N GLU A 142 8.78 11.58 18.19
CA GLU A 142 8.53 12.95 17.73
C GLU A 142 8.20 12.98 16.24
N PHE A 143 8.99 12.26 15.43
CA PHE A 143 8.85 12.27 13.99
C PHE A 143 7.89 11.18 13.48
N ALA A 144 7.16 11.53 12.43
CA ALA A 144 6.20 10.65 11.77
C ALA A 144 6.88 9.41 11.15
N LYS A 145 8.08 9.54 10.60
CA LYS A 145 8.86 8.42 10.03
C LYS A 145 9.22 7.33 11.07
N ASP A 146 9.31 7.72 12.34
CA ASP A 146 9.71 6.83 13.44
C ASP A 146 8.48 6.14 14.08
N ALA A 147 7.27 6.54 13.68
CA ALA A 147 6.02 5.96 14.14
C ALA A 147 5.97 4.43 14.00
N ALA A 148 6.51 3.92 12.90
CA ALA A 148 6.56 2.48 12.64
C ALA A 148 7.27 1.70 13.76
N GLN A 149 8.45 2.18 14.17
CA GLN A 149 9.23 1.54 15.22
C GLN A 149 8.47 1.60 16.55
N ASP A 150 7.93 2.76 16.90
CA ASP A 150 7.21 2.99 18.15
C ASP A 150 5.96 2.07 18.25
N LEU A 151 5.14 2.04 17.20
CA LEU A 151 3.94 1.21 17.12
C LEU A 151 4.22 -0.29 17.23
N VAL A 152 5.26 -0.76 16.56
CA VAL A 152 5.63 -2.18 16.56
C VAL A 152 6.26 -2.59 17.90
N SER A 153 7.21 -1.80 18.41
CA SER A 153 7.94 -2.14 19.63
C SER A 153 7.09 -2.04 20.89
N ASN A 154 6.20 -1.05 20.98
CA ASN A 154 5.54 -0.70 22.24
C ASN A 154 4.03 -1.01 22.27
N TYR A 155 3.38 -1.13 21.10
CA TYR A 155 1.92 -1.14 21.02
C TYR A 155 1.33 -2.39 20.33
N GLY A 156 2.19 -3.34 19.95
CA GLY A 156 1.80 -4.62 19.37
C GLY A 156 1.32 -4.55 17.91
N PHE A 157 1.66 -3.48 17.19
CA PHE A 157 1.35 -3.40 15.77
C PHE A 157 2.25 -4.34 14.97
N LYS A 158 1.72 -4.83 13.85
CA LYS A 158 2.43 -5.66 12.88
C LYS A 158 2.46 -4.96 11.53
N LYS A 159 3.61 -5.06 10.85
CA LYS A 159 3.75 -4.61 9.47
C LYS A 159 3.01 -5.58 8.55
N LEU A 160 2.09 -5.06 7.75
CA LEU A 160 1.35 -5.81 6.76
C LEU A 160 2.18 -5.94 5.46
N SER A 161 1.98 -7.04 4.74
CA SER A 161 2.56 -7.25 3.40
C SER A 161 1.77 -6.50 2.33
N VAL A 162 1.66 -5.18 2.50
CA VAL A 162 0.93 -4.28 1.61
C VAL A 162 1.89 -3.19 1.14
N LYS A 163 2.05 -3.09 -0.19
CA LYS A 163 2.90 -2.08 -0.84
C LYS A 163 2.10 -0.91 -1.41
N ASP A 164 0.85 -1.16 -1.79
CA ASP A 164 -0.06 -0.14 -2.32
C ASP A 164 -0.86 0.49 -1.16
N PRO A 165 -0.74 1.81 -0.90
CA PRO A 165 -1.54 2.50 0.10
C PRO A 165 -3.05 2.28 -0.06
N PHE A 166 -3.54 2.18 -1.30
CA PHE A 166 -4.97 2.00 -1.56
C PHE A 166 -5.48 0.62 -1.18
N ALA A 167 -4.61 -0.39 -1.25
CA ALA A 167 -4.88 -1.76 -0.82
C ALA A 167 -4.78 -1.95 0.70
N ALA A 168 -4.36 -0.93 1.46
CA ALA A 168 -4.34 -0.99 2.91
C ALA A 168 -5.76 -1.24 3.47
N PRO A 169 -5.91 -2.14 4.45
CA PRO A 169 -7.18 -2.32 5.15
C PRO A 169 -7.64 -1.06 5.90
N LEU A 170 -8.94 -0.95 6.15
CA LEU A 170 -9.48 0.18 6.93
C LEU A 170 -8.89 0.26 8.33
N GLY A 171 -8.56 1.48 8.76
CA GLY A 171 -7.95 1.72 10.07
C GLY A 171 -6.45 1.46 10.13
N SER A 172 -5.85 0.85 9.10
CA SER A 172 -4.40 0.67 9.05
C SER A 172 -3.67 2.00 9.12
N VAL A 173 -2.54 2.03 9.81
CA VAL A 173 -1.63 3.18 9.88
C VAL A 173 -0.59 3.05 8.78
N LEU A 174 -0.49 4.05 7.91
CA LEU A 174 0.48 4.13 6.84
C LEU A 174 1.59 5.09 7.25
N VAL A 175 2.83 4.62 7.21
CA VAL A 175 4.00 5.42 7.58
C VAL A 175 4.82 5.68 6.33
N TYR A 176 5.10 6.96 6.08
CA TYR A 176 5.85 7.43 4.93
C TYR A 176 7.19 8.04 5.37
N GLY A 177 8.21 7.74 4.58
CA GLY A 177 9.56 8.20 4.77
C GLY A 177 9.74 9.64 4.38
N ALA A 178 10.91 10.16 4.71
CA ALA A 178 11.30 11.52 4.40
C ALA A 178 12.82 11.60 4.30
N ASN A 179 13.32 12.21 3.21
CA ASN A 179 14.70 12.66 3.17
C ASN A 179 14.82 13.93 4.01
N ARG A 180 15.52 13.84 5.15
CA ARG A 180 15.83 14.96 6.06
C ARG A 180 14.63 15.73 6.64
N THR A 181 13.43 15.16 6.65
CA THR A 181 12.23 15.76 7.26
C THR A 181 11.51 14.78 8.20
N ALA A 182 10.43 15.23 8.85
CA ALA A 182 9.71 14.45 9.86
C ALA A 182 9.01 13.19 9.32
N GLY A 183 8.81 13.06 8.01
CA GLY A 183 7.98 12.01 7.41
C GLY A 183 6.50 12.39 7.36
N HIS A 184 5.65 11.41 7.10
CA HIS A 184 4.20 11.57 7.18
C HIS A 184 3.55 10.29 7.67
N VAL A 185 2.42 10.41 8.37
CA VAL A 185 1.62 9.26 8.82
C VAL A 185 0.16 9.55 8.57
N GLU A 186 -0.55 8.55 8.05
CA GLU A 186 -1.97 8.60 7.74
C GLU A 186 -2.66 7.34 8.27
N ILE A 187 -3.96 7.42 8.51
CA ILE A 187 -4.84 6.26 8.75
C ILE A 187 -5.67 6.05 7.49
N ARG A 188 -5.78 4.79 7.03
CA ARG A 188 -6.67 4.45 5.90
C ARG A 188 -8.12 4.60 6.32
N THR A 189 -8.88 5.37 5.55
CA THR A 189 -10.33 5.55 5.70
C THR A 189 -11.07 4.89 4.52
N ARG A 190 -12.40 4.88 4.56
CA ARG A 190 -13.23 4.24 3.51
C ARG A 190 -12.90 4.74 2.12
N ASP A 191 -12.77 6.05 1.98
CA ASP A 191 -12.67 6.77 0.71
C ASP A 191 -11.34 7.50 0.52
N GLY A 192 -10.43 7.43 1.51
CA GLY A 192 -9.13 8.08 1.41
C GLY A 192 -8.22 7.82 2.60
N PHE A 193 -7.55 8.86 3.04
CA PHE A 193 -6.51 8.85 4.05
C PHE A 193 -6.74 10.03 4.98
N VAL A 194 -6.45 9.84 6.26
CA VAL A 194 -6.59 10.91 7.24
C VAL A 194 -5.37 11.00 8.13
N SER A 195 -4.91 12.22 8.36
CA SER A 195 -3.85 12.52 9.31
C SER A 195 -4.32 13.67 10.20
N ASP A 196 -3.71 14.84 10.09
CA ASP A 196 -4.25 16.10 10.61
C ASP A 196 -5.27 16.74 9.65
N PHE A 197 -5.37 16.25 8.43
CA PHE A 197 -6.37 16.64 7.43
C PHE A 197 -6.86 15.40 6.66
N ARG A 198 -7.97 15.54 5.91
CA ARG A 198 -8.49 14.47 5.04
C ARG A 198 -7.91 14.59 3.64
N SER A 199 -7.50 13.48 3.05
CA SER A 199 -7.02 13.40 1.68
C SER A 199 -7.65 12.22 0.93
N ARG A 200 -7.98 12.39 -0.35
CA ARG A 200 -8.44 11.28 -1.22
C ARG A 200 -7.28 10.43 -1.72
N THR A 201 -6.10 11.03 -1.81
CA THR A 201 -4.86 10.38 -2.27
C THR A 201 -3.90 10.18 -1.11
N PRO A 202 -3.12 9.09 -1.11
CA PRO A 202 -2.07 8.91 -0.12
C PRO A 202 -0.98 9.98 -0.32
N SER A 203 -0.19 10.20 0.72
CA SER A 203 1.03 11.00 0.62
C SER A 203 1.94 10.48 -0.52
N PRO A 204 2.52 11.36 -1.35
CA PRO A 204 3.40 10.99 -2.46
C PRO A 204 4.79 10.53 -2.02
N ARG A 205 5.09 10.62 -0.72
CA ARG A 205 6.36 10.21 -0.14
C ARG A 205 6.55 8.69 -0.22
N PRO A 206 7.79 8.17 -0.15
CA PRO A 206 8.03 6.73 -0.12
C PRO A 206 7.31 6.05 1.06
N LEU A 207 6.48 5.05 0.78
CA LEU A 207 5.81 4.27 1.83
C LEU A 207 6.83 3.36 2.53
N LEU A 208 7.00 3.53 3.84
CA LEU A 208 7.85 2.65 4.65
C LEU A 208 7.10 1.36 5.03
N GLY A 209 5.80 1.48 5.28
CA GLY A 209 4.96 0.33 5.58
C GLY A 209 3.53 0.69 5.93
N VAL A 210 2.69 -0.35 5.93
CA VAL A 210 1.32 -0.34 6.45
C VAL A 210 1.32 -1.18 7.72
N TYR A 211 0.72 -0.67 8.78
CA TYR A 211 0.76 -1.25 10.12
C TYR A 211 -0.65 -1.37 10.68
N ALA A 212 -0.94 -2.51 11.29
CA ALA A 212 -2.22 -2.76 11.95
C ALA A 212 -2.02 -3.65 13.18
N LYS A 213 -3.02 -3.66 14.05
CA LYS A 213 -3.13 -4.55 15.20
C LYS A 213 -4.11 -5.65 14.82
N LEU A 214 -3.72 -6.90 15.06
CA LEU A 214 -4.49 -8.11 14.74
C LEU A 214 -5.13 -8.66 16.01
#